data_AF-A0A6I9MZG4-F1
#
_entry.id   AF-A0A6I9MZG4-F1
#
_cell.length_a   1.000
_cell.length_b   1.000
_cell.length_c   1.000
_cell.angle_alpha   90.00
_cell.angle_beta   90.00
_cell.angle_gamma   90.00
#
_symmetry.space_group_name_H-M   'P 1'
#
loop_
_entity.id
_entity.type
_entity.pdbx_description
1 polymer ?
#
loop_
_entity_poly.entity_id
_entity_poly.type
_entity_poly.pdbx_seq_one_letter_code
_entity_poly.pdbx_strand_id
1 'polypeptide(L)'
;SLDQAGGVSPQGVRPRAVSPFYGEDFYFEIPRPFQCLSFYVYAKSVFQRDLPVGKVSIRKDDLAKYSGKEHWCSLHPVDPNSEVQGKVHLEMRLNEVITENGSVGQHLVVR
;
A
#
# COMPACT_ATOMS: atom_id res chain seq x y z
N SER A 1 41.04 -31.63 -29.06
CA SER A 1 40.65 -30.21 -29.09
C SER A 1 39.16 -30.15 -29.35
N LEU A 2 38.33 -29.97 -28.32
CA LEU A 2 37.93 -28.66 -27.78
C LEU A 2 37.31 -27.82 -28.91
N ASP A 3 35.98 -27.80 -29.02
CA ASP A 3 35.21 -26.70 -28.45
C ASP A 3 33.78 -27.16 -28.09
N GLN A 4 33.45 -27.05 -26.80
CA GLN A 4 32.06 -27.09 -26.33
C GLN A 4 31.49 -25.68 -26.52
N ALA A 5 30.58 -25.52 -27.48
CA ALA A 5 29.78 -24.31 -27.60
C ALA A 5 28.83 -24.20 -26.40
N GLY A 6 29.32 -23.58 -25.32
CA GLY A 6 28.51 -23.15 -24.19
C GLY A 6 27.54 -22.07 -24.63
N GLY A 7 26.33 -22.47 -25.02
CA GLY A 7 25.21 -21.57 -25.25
C GLY A 7 24.81 -20.92 -23.92
N VAL A 8 25.31 -19.72 -23.68
CA VAL A 8 24.86 -18.88 -22.57
C VAL A 8 23.40 -18.53 -22.86
N SER A 9 22.45 -19.15 -22.15
CA SER A 9 21.07 -18.69 -22.19
C SER A 9 21.07 -17.22 -21.78
N PRO A 10 20.44 -16.30 -22.55
CA PRO A 10 20.24 -14.95 -22.06
C PRO A 10 19.36 -15.11 -20.83
N GLN A 11 19.93 -14.95 -19.65
CA GLN A 11 19.13 -14.72 -18.45
C GLN A 11 18.48 -13.37 -18.69
N GLY A 12 17.35 -13.40 -19.40
CA GLY A 12 16.46 -12.27 -19.56
C GLY A 12 16.30 -11.68 -18.18
N VAL A 13 16.60 -10.39 -18.08
CA VAL A 13 16.52 -9.63 -16.84
C VAL A 13 15.17 -9.93 -16.23
N ARG A 14 15.13 -10.85 -15.25
CA ARG A 14 13.92 -11.06 -14.48
C ARG A 14 13.68 -9.73 -13.80
N PRO A 15 12.51 -9.10 -13.97
CA PRO A 15 12.16 -8.01 -13.07
C PRO A 15 12.34 -8.59 -11.67
N ARG A 16 13.28 -8.02 -10.89
CA ARG A 16 13.40 -8.40 -9.48
C ARG A 16 12.00 -8.15 -8.93
N ALA A 17 11.32 -9.21 -8.49
CA ALA A 17 10.10 -9.06 -7.72
C ALA A 17 10.50 -8.29 -6.46
N VAL A 18 10.30 -6.98 -6.52
CA VAL A 18 10.56 -6.08 -5.41
C VAL A 18 9.33 -6.17 -4.53
N SER A 19 9.49 -6.84 -3.39
CA SER A 19 8.55 -6.80 -2.28
C SER A 19 9.13 -5.87 -1.22
N PRO A 20 9.09 -4.54 -1.43
CA PRO A 20 9.58 -3.60 -0.44
C PRO A 20 8.77 -3.76 0.84
N PHE A 21 9.46 -3.79 1.97
CA PHE A 21 8.84 -3.78 3.29
C PHE A 21 9.02 -2.38 3.89
N TYR A 22 7.89 -1.72 4.18
CA TYR A 22 7.89 -0.37 4.75
C TYR A 22 7.90 -0.42 6.29
N GLY A 23 7.09 -1.30 6.90
CA GLY A 23 7.10 -1.55 8.34
C GLY A 23 6.84 -0.32 9.20
N GLU A 24 6.04 0.63 8.69
CA GLU A 24 5.73 1.88 9.38
C GLU A 24 4.38 1.79 10.09
N ASP A 25 4.32 2.31 11.32
CA ASP A 25 3.11 2.38 12.12
C ASP A 25 2.51 3.79 12.08
N PHE A 26 1.24 3.91 11.71
CA PHE A 26 0.51 5.19 11.68
C PHE A 26 -0.65 5.19 12.67
N TYR A 27 -0.85 6.34 13.32
CA TYR A 27 -1.91 6.57 14.29
C TYR A 27 -2.58 7.91 13.99
N PHE A 28 -3.90 7.91 13.83
CA PHE A 28 -4.64 9.15 13.61
C PHE A 28 -6.09 9.06 14.08
N GLU A 29 -6.64 10.20 14.47
CA GLU A 29 -8.08 10.35 14.72
C GLU A 29 -8.83 10.39 13.39
N ILE A 30 -9.95 9.68 13.28
CA ILE A 30 -10.79 9.72 12.08
C ILE A 30 -11.70 10.94 12.17
N PRO A 31 -11.58 11.92 11.26
CA PRO A 31 -12.50 13.05 11.21
C PRO A 31 -13.94 12.59 10.92
N ARG A 32 -14.95 13.25 11.49
CA ARG A 32 -16.35 12.96 11.17
C ARG A 32 -16.68 13.01 9.66
N PRO A 33 -16.27 14.04 8.87
CA PRO A 33 -16.55 14.12 7.42
C PRO A 33 -15.67 13.22 6.53
N PHE A 34 -14.94 12.26 7.11
CA PHE A 34 -14.09 11.34 6.38
C PHE A 34 -14.87 10.37 5.45
N GLN A 35 -14.42 10.19 4.20
CA GLN A 35 -15.07 9.28 3.25
C GLN A 35 -14.23 8.04 2.91
N CYS A 36 -12.93 8.21 2.67
CA CYS A 36 -12.04 7.12 2.26
C CYS A 36 -10.64 7.31 2.85
N LEU A 37 -10.02 6.22 3.26
CA LEU A 37 -8.58 6.13 3.50
C LEU A 37 -7.91 5.75 2.19
N SER A 38 -6.85 6.45 1.78
CA SER A 38 -6.09 6.06 0.60
C SER A 38 -4.61 5.94 0.91
N PHE A 39 -4.03 4.80 0.57
CA PHE A 39 -2.60 4.53 0.61
C PHE A 39 -2.04 4.70 -0.79
N TYR A 40 -0.97 5.49 -0.93
CA TYR A 40 -0.29 5.71 -2.19
C TYR A 40 1.10 5.09 -2.13
N VAL A 41 1.46 4.34 -3.16
CA VAL A 41 2.81 3.81 -3.36
C VAL A 41 3.51 4.73 -4.34
N TYR A 42 4.68 5.24 -3.93
CA TYR A 42 5.52 6.09 -4.76
C TYR A 42 6.78 5.34 -5.19
N ALA A 43 7.15 5.50 -6.46
CA ALA A 43 8.46 5.09 -6.95
C ALA A 43 9.46 6.21 -6.67
N LYS A 44 10.49 5.90 -5.86
CA LYS A 44 11.58 6.83 -5.60
C LYS A 44 12.40 7.10 -6.85
N SER A 45 12.67 8.37 -7.12
CA SER A 45 13.57 8.80 -8.18
C SER A 45 14.78 9.54 -7.62
N VAL A 46 15.97 9.27 -8.18
CA VAL A 46 17.21 9.96 -7.79
C VAL A 46 17.29 11.35 -8.44
N PHE A 47 16.64 11.53 -9.60
CA PHE A 47 16.81 12.71 -10.44
C PHE A 47 15.56 13.59 -10.53
N GLN A 48 14.40 13.07 -10.16
CA GLN A 48 13.11 13.76 -10.26
C GLN A 48 12.29 13.59 -8.98
N ARG A 49 11.13 14.25 -8.91
CA ARG A 49 10.18 14.02 -7.82
C ARG A 49 9.65 12.59 -7.86
N ASP A 50 9.36 12.04 -6.69
CA ASP A 50 8.75 10.72 -6.56
C ASP A 50 7.40 10.66 -7.29
N LEU A 51 7.17 9.58 -8.03
CA LEU A 51 5.97 9.40 -8.85
C LEU A 51 5.01 8.43 -8.17
N PRO A 52 3.72 8.78 -8.00
CA PRO A 52 2.74 7.83 -7.47
C PRO A 52 2.45 6.77 -8.52
N VAL A 53 2.77 5.51 -8.21
CA VAL A 53 2.64 4.37 -9.14
C VAL A 53 1.38 3.54 -8.89
N GLY A 54 0.83 3.60 -7.69
CA GLY A 54 -0.37 2.84 -7.35
C GLY A 54 -1.03 3.35 -6.07
N LYS A 55 -2.30 3.00 -5.89
CA LYS A 55 -3.06 3.33 -4.69
C LYS A 55 -3.98 2.20 -4.25
N VAL A 56 -4.32 2.20 -2.96
CA VAL A 56 -5.43 1.44 -2.39
C VAL A 56 -6.34 2.41 -1.68
N SER A 57 -7.64 2.35 -1.95
CA SER A 57 -8.64 3.20 -1.29
C SER A 57 -9.67 2.33 -0.57
N ILE A 58 -9.86 2.58 0.73
CA ILE A 58 -10.83 1.89 1.58
C ILE A 58 -11.85 2.92 2.06
N ARG A 59 -13.14 2.68 1.82
CA ARG A 59 -14.20 3.57 2.29
C ARG A 59 -14.31 3.52 3.82
N LYS A 60 -14.70 4.63 4.44
CA LYS A 60 -14.97 4.72 5.88
C LYS A 60 -15.90 3.60 6.35
N ASP A 61 -17.00 3.41 5.62
CA ASP A 61 -18.02 2.40 5.94
C ASP A 61 -17.49 0.96 5.86
N ASP A 62 -16.37 0.76 5.15
CA ASP A 62 -15.73 -0.54 5.00
C ASP A 62 -14.59 -0.76 6.00
N LEU A 63 -14.08 0.28 6.68
CA LEU A 63 -12.94 0.18 7.60
C LEU A 63 -13.14 -0.90 8.68
N ALA A 64 -14.35 -1.00 9.23
CA ALA A 64 -14.68 -2.01 10.24
C ALA A 64 -14.48 -3.45 9.73
N LYS A 65 -14.60 -3.69 8.42
CA LYS A 65 -14.42 -5.02 7.80
C LYS A 65 -12.95 -5.48 7.82
N TYR A 66 -12.04 -4.50 7.75
CA TYR A 66 -10.58 -4.70 7.75
C TYR A 66 -9.96 -4.62 9.15
N SER A 67 -10.72 -4.17 10.16
CA SER A 67 -10.22 -3.97 11.51
C SER A 67 -9.78 -5.28 12.17
N GLY A 68 -8.59 -5.27 12.78
CA GLY A 68 -7.99 -6.39 13.50
C GLY A 68 -7.50 -7.54 12.62
N LYS A 69 -7.35 -7.31 11.31
CA LYS A 69 -6.98 -8.34 10.34
C LYS A 69 -5.90 -7.84 9.39
N GLU A 70 -5.11 -8.80 8.91
CA GLU A 70 -4.12 -8.61 7.85
C GLU A 70 -4.76 -8.82 6.48
N HIS A 71 -4.51 -7.88 5.56
CA HIS A 71 -5.13 -7.88 4.24
C HIS A 71 -4.13 -7.56 3.13
N TRP A 72 -4.11 -8.41 2.10
CA TRP A 72 -3.44 -8.13 0.83
C TRP A 72 -4.39 -7.40 -0.12
N CYS A 73 -4.20 -6.10 -0.25
CA CYS A 73 -5.02 -5.24 -1.09
C CYS A 73 -4.38 -5.04 -2.46
N SER A 74 -5.15 -5.26 -3.54
CA SER A 74 -4.66 -5.01 -4.90
C SER A 74 -4.43 -3.53 -5.14
N LEU A 75 -3.30 -3.18 -5.75
CA LEU A 75 -3.03 -1.81 -6.17
C LEU A 75 -3.91 -1.45 -7.37
N HIS A 76 -4.40 -0.21 -7.36
CA HIS A 76 -5.10 0.41 -8.47
C HIS A 76 -4.28 1.55 -9.06
N PRO A 77 -4.39 1.79 -10.37
CA PRO A 77 -3.65 2.87 -11.01
C PRO A 77 -4.12 4.22 -10.46
N VAL A 78 -3.16 5.13 -10.29
CA VAL A 78 -3.43 6.49 -9.81
C VAL A 78 -4.01 7.35 -10.93
N ASP A 79 -3.51 7.13 -12.14
CA ASP A 79 -3.87 7.82 -13.38
C ASP A 79 -4.42 6.81 -14.42
N PRO A 80 -5.42 7.16 -15.24
CA PRO A 80 -6.03 6.24 -16.22
C PRO A 80 -5.07 5.71 -17.30
N ASN A 81 -3.98 6.41 -17.58
CA ASN A 81 -2.98 6.02 -18.56
C ASN A 81 -1.86 5.16 -17.97
N SER A 82 -1.90 4.89 -16.66
CA SER A 82 -0.90 4.09 -15.96
C SER A 82 -1.40 2.67 -15.72
N GLU A 83 -0.53 1.69 -15.95
CA GLU A 83 -0.76 0.32 -15.51
C GLU A 83 -0.03 0.08 -14.19
N VAL A 84 -0.69 -0.62 -13.27
CA VAL A 84 -0.05 -1.08 -12.04
C VAL A 84 -0.45 -2.52 -11.74
N GLN A 85 0.51 -3.29 -11.27
CA GLN A 85 0.32 -4.65 -10.81
C GLN A 85 0.94 -4.78 -9.41
N GLY A 86 0.42 -5.72 -8.63
CA GLY A 86 0.91 -6.00 -7.28
C GLY A 86 -0.14 -5.75 -6.21
N LYS A 87 0.27 -6.01 -4.97
CA LYS A 87 -0.57 -5.90 -3.78
C LYS A 87 0.23 -5.24 -2.67
N VAL A 88 -0.45 -4.48 -1.81
CA VAL A 88 0.09 -3.98 -0.55
C VAL A 88 -0.49 -4.79 0.60
N HIS A 89 0.34 -5.10 1.59
CA HIS A 89 -0.09 -5.71 2.83
C HIS A 89 -0.42 -4.60 3.83
N LEU A 90 -1.59 -4.67 4.44
CA LEU A 90 -2.06 -3.71 5.43
C LEU A 90 -2.66 -4.44 6.63
N GLU A 91 -2.28 -4.03 7.83
CA GLU A 91 -2.99 -4.33 9.07
C GLU A 91 -3.64 -3.04 9.57
N MET A 92 -4.93 -3.08 9.89
CA MET A 92 -5.65 -1.89 10.36
C MET A 92 -6.42 -2.21 11.63
N ARG A 93 -6.51 -1.27 12.58
CA ARG A 93 -7.35 -1.41 13.78
C ARG A 93 -8.13 -0.13 14.04
N LEU A 94 -9.45 -0.26 14.02
CA LEU A 94 -10.39 0.80 14.33
C LEU A 94 -10.80 0.70 15.79
N ASN A 95 -10.50 1.74 16.58
CA ASN A 95 -10.81 1.82 18.00
C ASN A 95 -11.87 2.89 18.24
N GLU A 96 -12.84 2.62 19.11
CA GLU A 96 -13.75 3.62 19.62
C GLU A 96 -13.10 4.34 20.82
N VAL A 97 -13.26 5.66 20.87
CA VAL A 97 -12.72 6.48 21.95
C VAL A 97 -13.76 7.47 22.43
N ILE A 98 -13.71 7.81 23.71
CA ILE A 98 -14.55 8.88 24.27
C ILE A 98 -13.76 10.18 24.13
N THR A 99 -14.30 11.13 23.38
CA THR A 99 -13.67 12.44 23.17
C THR A 99 -13.92 13.35 24.37
N GLU A 100 -13.13 14.41 24.52
CA GLU A 100 -13.17 15.33 25.68
C GLU A 100 -14.54 15.97 25.94
N ASN A 101 -15.36 16.12 24.90
CA ASN A 101 -16.74 16.62 24.96
C ASN A 101 -17.78 15.53 25.31
N GLY A 102 -17.34 14.33 25.70
CA GLY A 102 -18.20 13.19 26.04
C GLY A 102 -18.82 12.47 24.85
N SER A 103 -18.48 12.82 23.60
CA SER A 103 -18.95 12.12 22.40
C SER A 103 -18.10 10.89 22.07
N VAL A 104 -18.63 9.97 21.25
CA VAL A 104 -17.85 8.83 20.74
C VAL A 104 -17.14 9.25 19.46
N GLY A 105 -15.81 9.13 19.48
CA GLY A 105 -14.90 9.28 18.35
C GLY A 105 -14.29 7.95 17.92
N GLN A 106 -13.49 7.98 16.86
CA GLN A 106 -12.79 6.80 16.33
C GLN A 106 -11.33 7.11 16.07
N HIS A 107 -10.45 6.20 16.44
CA HIS A 107 -9.01 6.22 16.14
C HIS A 107 -8.66 5.07 15.21
N LEU A 108 -7.77 5.32 14.26
CA LEU A 108 -7.23 4.30 13.37
C LEU A 108 -5.75 4.08 13.62
N VAL A 109 -5.39 2.81 13.74
CA VAL A 109 -4.01 2.33 13.71
C VAL A 109 -3.79 1.59 12.40
N VAL A 110 -2.67 1.83 11.72
CA VAL A 110 -2.29 1.14 10.49
C VAL A 110 -0.84 0.66 10.56
N ARG A 111 -0.56 -0.54 10.05
CA ARG A 111 0.78 -1.13 9.85
C ARG A 111 0.90 -1.76 8.46
#